data_AF-A0A1M6J983-F1
#
_entry.id   AF-A0A1M6J983-F1
#
_cell.length_a   1.000
_cell.length_b   1.000
_cell.length_c   1.000
_cell.angle_alpha   90.00
_cell.angle_beta   90.00
_cell.angle_gamma   90.00
#
_symmetry.space_group_name_H-M   'P 1'
#
loop_
_entity.id
_entity.type
_entity.pdbx_description
1 polymer ?
#
loop_
_entity_poly.entity_id
_entity_poly.type
_entity_poly.pdbx_seq_one_letter_code
_entity_poly.pdbx_strand_id
1 'polypeptide(L)'
;MPEIVRKDILQNWQIIKAHGKAAIISLVKYLQAMGIKPIVIHDSDVGNEKAESYNKPILDAIGDESRRIMLNKCVEDVLGYKPPSNEKPYTAYSFIKNNWKEDWESINESWKSIMEQVFKDSFALSLDNISNPAELVAVSEDNH
;
A
#
# COMPACT_ATOMS: atom_id res chain seq x y z
N MET A 1 -6.17 0.38 -12.67
CA MET A 1 -5.99 -0.88 -11.95
C MET A 1 -6.91 -1.88 -12.60
N PRO A 2 -6.37 -3.01 -13.09
CA PRO A 2 -7.18 -4.04 -13.73
C PRO A 2 -8.29 -4.53 -12.79
N GLU A 3 -9.45 -4.85 -13.35
CA GLU A 3 -10.64 -5.20 -12.56
C GLU A 3 -10.42 -6.42 -11.66
N ILE A 4 -9.68 -7.43 -12.15
CA ILE A 4 -9.35 -8.63 -11.38
C ILE A 4 -8.51 -8.32 -10.14
N VAL A 5 -7.51 -7.44 -10.28
CA VAL A 5 -6.67 -6.97 -9.17
C VAL A 5 -7.53 -6.24 -8.15
N ARG A 6 -8.40 -5.33 -8.62
CA ARG A 6 -9.31 -4.57 -7.74
C ARG A 6 -10.25 -5.49 -6.97
N LYS A 7 -10.85 -6.49 -7.62
CA LYS A 7 -11.76 -7.46 -6.99
C LYS A 7 -11.06 -8.28 -5.93
N ASP A 8 -9.87 -8.80 -6.25
CA ASP A 8 -9.07 -9.57 -5.30
C ASP A 8 -8.73 -8.73 -4.04
N ILE A 9 -8.27 -7.49 -4.23
CA ILE A 9 -7.97 -6.58 -3.10
C ILE A 9 -9.22 -6.35 -2.23
N LEU A 10 -10.38 -6.08 -2.83
CA LEU A 10 -11.61 -5.80 -2.09
C LEU A 10 -12.16 -7.02 -1.33
N GLN A 11 -11.85 -8.23 -1.78
CA GLN A 11 -12.39 -9.47 -1.20
C GLN A 11 -11.43 -10.10 -0.17
N ASN A 12 -10.12 -10.03 -0.41
CA ASN A 12 -9.14 -10.85 0.31
C ASN A 12 -8.25 -10.04 1.27
N TRP A 13 -8.36 -8.71 1.28
CA TRP A 13 -7.49 -7.85 2.10
C TRP A 13 -8.26 -7.05 3.16
N GLN A 14 -7.63 -6.90 4.31
CA GLN A 14 -8.08 -6.02 5.39
C GLN A 14 -6.99 -5.00 5.69
N ILE A 15 -7.33 -3.72 5.63
CA ILE A 15 -6.46 -2.61 6.02
C ILE A 15 -6.78 -2.23 7.47
N ILE A 16 -5.76 -2.12 8.32
CA ILE A 16 -5.90 -1.75 9.73
C ILE A 16 -5.04 -0.53 10.01
N LYS A 17 -5.65 0.51 10.59
CA LYS A 17 -4.91 1.69 11.06
C LYS A 17 -4.34 1.42 12.44
N ALA A 18 -3.01 1.29 12.53
CA ALA A 18 -2.32 1.32 13.80
C ALA A 18 -2.10 2.78 14.20
N HIS A 19 -2.73 3.23 15.29
CA HIS A 19 -2.69 4.62 15.77
C HIS A 19 -1.32 5.04 16.35
N GLY A 20 -0.28 4.99 15.52
CA GLY A 20 1.11 5.32 15.85
C GLY A 20 2.05 4.11 15.86
N LYS A 21 3.35 4.37 15.77
CA LYS A 21 4.41 3.34 15.65
C LYS A 21 4.46 2.36 16.82
N ALA A 22 4.21 2.82 18.05
CA ALA A 22 4.15 1.93 19.21
C ALA A 22 3.00 0.89 19.09
N ALA A 23 1.85 1.31 18.57
CA ALA A 23 0.71 0.43 18.36
C ALA A 23 0.96 -0.61 17.27
N ILE A 24 1.74 -0.26 16.23
CA ILE A 24 2.18 -1.20 15.19
C ILE A 24 2.88 -2.41 15.81
N ILE A 25 3.85 -2.16 16.71
CA ILE A 25 4.65 -3.23 17.33
C ILE A 25 3.75 -4.24 18.06
N SER A 26 2.84 -3.74 18.90
CA SER A 26 1.92 -4.60 19.66
C SER A 26 0.94 -5.35 18.74
N LEU A 27 0.41 -4.68 17.73
CA LEU A 27 -0.54 -5.28 16.79
C LEU A 27 0.12 -6.37 15.94
N VAL A 28 1.33 -6.14 15.44
CA VAL A 28 2.10 -7.14 14.67
C VAL A 28 2.34 -8.39 15.50
N LYS A 29 2.82 -8.23 16.74
CA LYS A 29 3.07 -9.37 17.65
C LYS A 29 1.79 -10.14 17.93
N TYR A 30 0.68 -9.45 18.16
CA TYR A 30 -0.62 -10.07 18.38
C TYR A 30 -1.09 -10.87 17.16
N LEU A 31 -1.06 -10.27 15.97
CA LEU A 31 -1.47 -10.93 14.72
C LEU A 31 -0.61 -12.16 14.42
N GLN A 32 0.72 -12.07 14.61
CA GLN A 32 1.63 -13.20 14.41
C GLN A 32 1.39 -14.33 15.40
N ALA A 33 1.05 -14.03 16.66
CA ALA A 33 0.66 -15.04 17.64
C ALA A 33 -0.62 -15.79 17.21
N MET A 34 -1.49 -15.17 16.41
CA MET A 34 -2.64 -15.81 15.79
C MET A 34 -2.34 -16.46 14.42
N GLY A 35 -1.07 -16.51 14.01
CA GLY A 35 -0.65 -17.06 12.72
C GLY A 35 -0.80 -16.11 11.53
N ILE A 36 -1.19 -14.86 11.74
CA ILE A 36 -1.35 -13.84 10.69
C ILE A 36 -0.05 -13.06 10.55
N LYS A 37 0.51 -13.01 9.34
CA LYS A 37 1.76 -12.29 9.04
C LYS A 37 1.46 -11.03 8.22
N PRO A 38 1.17 -9.88 8.85
CA PRO A 38 0.78 -8.67 8.13
C PRO A 38 1.95 -8.09 7.32
N ILE A 39 1.60 -7.36 6.27
CA ILE A 39 2.45 -6.35 5.65
C ILE A 39 2.27 -5.05 6.43
N VAL A 40 3.37 -4.35 6.73
CA VAL A 40 3.37 -3.12 7.53
C VAL A 40 3.93 -1.98 6.70
N ILE A 41 3.15 -0.92 6.57
CA ILE A 41 3.56 0.33 5.93
C ILE A 41 3.75 1.39 7.02
N HIS A 42 4.89 2.07 7.06
CA HIS A 42 5.11 3.20 7.97
C HIS A 42 6.16 4.19 7.45
N ASP A 43 6.10 5.42 7.95
CA ASP A 43 7.07 6.47 7.67
C ASP A 43 8.46 6.12 8.24
N SER A 44 9.53 6.46 7.52
CA SER A 44 10.88 6.36 8.08
C SER A 44 11.13 7.42 9.17
N ASP A 45 10.45 8.58 9.07
CA ASP A 45 10.63 9.75 9.93
C ASP A 45 12.07 10.28 10.00
N VAL A 46 12.86 10.09 8.93
CA VAL A 46 14.25 10.59 8.87
C VAL A 46 14.33 12.09 9.21
N GLY A 47 15.18 12.42 10.19
CA GLY A 47 15.31 13.74 10.80
C GLY A 47 14.56 13.91 12.13
N ASN A 48 13.85 12.87 12.62
CA ASN A 48 13.15 12.86 13.90
C ASN A 48 13.59 11.65 14.73
N GLU A 49 14.65 11.83 15.52
CA GLU A 49 15.30 10.76 16.31
C GLU A 49 14.33 9.91 17.11
N LYS A 50 13.35 10.55 17.76
CA LYS A 50 12.34 9.85 18.56
C LYS A 50 11.47 8.94 17.69
N ALA A 51 11.01 9.41 16.53
CA ALA A 51 10.16 8.63 15.64
C ALA A 51 10.96 7.56 14.87
N GLU A 52 12.22 7.84 14.51
CA GLU A 52 13.15 6.89 13.89
C GLU A 52 13.49 5.71 14.80
N SER A 53 13.59 5.96 16.12
CA SER A 53 13.91 4.92 17.11
C SER A 53 12.95 3.72 17.09
N TYR A 54 11.75 3.88 16.52
CA TYR A 54 10.76 2.81 16.36
C TYR A 54 10.99 1.93 15.12
N ASN A 55 11.78 2.36 14.13
CA ASN A 55 11.92 1.64 12.84
C ASN A 55 12.51 0.25 13.04
N LYS A 56 13.53 0.12 13.93
CA LYS A 56 14.15 -1.16 14.26
C LYS A 56 13.22 -2.06 15.10
N PRO A 57 12.59 -1.57 16.19
CA PRO A 57 11.57 -2.33 16.90
C PRO A 57 10.40 -2.83 16.05
N ILE A 58 9.94 -2.04 15.06
CA ILE A 58 8.91 -2.47 14.11
C ILE A 58 9.43 -3.62 13.25
N LEU A 59 10.63 -3.50 12.68
CA LEU A 59 11.24 -4.58 11.90
C LEU A 59 11.43 -5.85 12.72
N ASP A 60 11.87 -5.72 13.97
CA ASP A 60 12.09 -6.85 14.87
C ASP A 60 10.78 -7.56 15.21
N ALA A 61 9.69 -6.81 15.35
CA ALA A 61 8.36 -7.40 15.50
C ALA A 61 7.92 -8.11 14.22
N ILE A 62 8.15 -7.53 13.05
CA ILE A 62 7.80 -8.15 11.77
C ILE A 62 8.65 -9.42 11.56
N GLY A 63 9.95 -9.37 11.84
CA GLY A 63 10.91 -10.48 11.67
C GLY A 63 11.26 -10.78 10.21
N ASP A 64 10.84 -9.93 9.27
CA ASP A 64 10.98 -10.16 7.83
C ASP A 64 10.89 -8.83 7.07
N GLU A 65 12.00 -8.37 6.52
CA GLU A 65 12.08 -7.10 5.78
C GLU A 65 11.14 -7.07 4.57
N SER A 66 10.87 -8.22 3.94
CA SER A 66 10.03 -8.28 2.73
C SER A 66 8.56 -7.89 2.98
N ARG A 67 8.14 -7.86 4.25
CA ARG A 67 6.81 -7.43 4.69
C ARG A 67 6.80 -6.02 5.29
N ARG A 68 7.92 -5.30 5.25
CA ARG A 68 8.01 -3.91 5.71
C ARG A 68 8.13 -2.98 4.52
N ILE A 69 7.18 -2.06 4.39
CA ILE A 69 7.24 -0.95 3.45
C ILE A 69 7.54 0.32 4.23
N MET A 70 8.78 0.80 4.15
CA MET A 70 9.20 2.02 4.80
C MET A 70 9.12 3.18 3.81
N LEU A 71 8.24 4.16 4.09
CA LEU A 71 8.08 5.33 3.24
C LEU A 71 9.27 6.27 3.39
N ASN A 72 9.70 6.88 2.28
CA ASN A 72 10.78 7.85 2.31
C ASN A 72 10.33 9.09 3.10
N LYS A 73 10.92 9.30 4.28
CA LYS A 73 10.60 10.35 5.27
C LYS A 73 9.17 10.27 5.77
N CYS A 74 8.18 10.55 4.93
CA CYS A 74 6.76 10.52 5.26
C CYS A 74 5.87 10.29 4.03
N VAL A 75 4.59 10.00 4.26
CA VAL A 75 3.60 9.80 3.17
C VAL A 75 3.47 11.01 2.25
N GLU A 76 3.63 12.23 2.76
CA GLU A 76 3.50 13.45 1.96
C GLU A 76 4.60 13.55 0.89
N ASP A 77 5.83 13.16 1.23
CA ASP A 77 6.94 13.09 0.28
C ASP A 77 6.66 12.05 -0.82
N VAL A 78 6.02 10.93 -0.47
CA VAL A 78 5.60 9.90 -1.43
C VAL A 78 4.48 10.40 -2.34
N LEU A 79 3.52 11.15 -1.80
CA LEU A 79 2.43 11.77 -2.57
C LEU A 79 2.90 12.95 -3.43
N GLY A 80 4.12 13.47 -3.19
CA GLY A 80 4.76 14.49 -4.00
C GLY A 80 4.46 15.92 -3.57
N TYR A 81 4.13 16.16 -2.30
CA TYR A 81 3.91 17.50 -1.77
C TYR A 81 4.65 17.74 -0.46
N LYS A 82 4.87 19.02 -0.13
CA LYS A 82 5.62 19.39 1.06
C LYS A 82 4.85 19.01 2.34
N PRO A 83 5.47 18.28 3.29
CA PRO A 83 4.80 17.92 4.54
C PRO A 83 4.35 19.17 5.32
N PRO A 84 3.08 19.24 5.77
CA PRO A 84 2.59 20.38 6.53
C PRO A 84 3.04 20.27 8.00
N SER A 85 3.10 21.40 8.70
CA SER A 85 3.46 21.45 10.13
C SER A 85 2.32 21.01 11.05
N ASN A 86 1.07 21.08 10.60
CA ASN A 86 -0.15 20.68 11.31
C ASN A 86 -1.18 20.07 10.33
N GLU A 87 -2.26 19.49 10.86
CA GLU A 87 -3.39 18.98 10.06
C GLU A 87 -3.02 17.95 8.98
N LYS A 88 -1.90 17.21 9.17
CA LYS A 88 -1.39 16.22 8.21
C LYS A 88 -2.47 15.31 7.61
N PRO A 89 -3.37 14.68 8.40
CA PRO A 89 -4.41 13.80 7.83
C PRO A 89 -5.38 14.54 6.90
N TYR A 90 -5.78 15.76 7.28
CA TYR A 90 -6.68 16.59 6.48
C TYR A 90 -6.02 17.08 5.20
N THR A 91 -4.75 17.51 5.27
CA THR A 91 -4.00 17.94 4.09
C THR A 91 -3.81 16.79 3.10
N ALA A 92 -3.48 15.58 3.58
CA ALA A 92 -3.36 14.40 2.73
C ALA A 92 -4.67 14.06 2.02
N TYR A 93 -5.78 14.04 2.77
CA TYR A 93 -7.10 13.83 2.19
C TYR A 93 -7.44 14.89 1.12
N SER A 94 -7.21 16.17 1.43
CA SER A 94 -7.51 17.27 0.51
C SER A 94 -6.65 17.20 -0.75
N PHE A 95 -5.36 16.87 -0.61
CA PHE A 95 -4.46 16.69 -1.74
C PHE A 95 -4.95 15.55 -2.64
N ILE A 96 -5.24 14.38 -2.08
CA ILE A 96 -5.74 13.24 -2.84
C ILE A 96 -7.04 13.58 -3.56
N LYS A 97 -8.02 14.15 -2.85
CA LYS A 97 -9.33 14.51 -3.40
C LYS A 97 -9.24 15.50 -4.57
N ASN A 98 -8.27 16.40 -4.55
CA ASN A 98 -8.14 17.43 -5.57
C ASN A 98 -7.26 17.02 -6.77
N ASN A 99 -6.41 16.00 -6.61
CA ASN A 99 -5.42 15.63 -7.63
C ASN A 99 -5.67 14.25 -8.26
N TRP A 100 -6.25 13.30 -7.51
CA TRP A 100 -6.60 11.98 -8.04
C TRP A 100 -8.02 12.01 -8.60
N LYS A 101 -8.18 11.37 -9.76
CA LYS A 101 -9.46 11.14 -10.43
C LYS A 101 -9.97 9.74 -10.07
N GLU A 102 -11.07 9.34 -10.68
CA GLU A 102 -11.64 7.98 -10.51
C GLU A 102 -10.87 6.91 -11.30
N ASP A 103 -9.79 7.28 -11.99
CA ASP A 103 -8.93 6.38 -12.75
C ASP A 103 -7.57 6.17 -12.06
N TRP A 104 -7.00 4.99 -12.26
CA TRP A 104 -5.69 4.61 -11.74
C TRP A 104 -4.56 5.45 -12.30
N GLU A 105 -4.68 5.92 -13.54
CA GLU A 105 -3.61 6.64 -14.21
C GLU A 105 -3.33 8.00 -13.57
N SER A 106 -4.35 8.60 -12.96
CA SER A 106 -4.24 9.85 -12.21
C SER A 106 -3.42 9.77 -10.91
N ILE A 107 -3.17 8.56 -10.40
CA ILE A 107 -2.38 8.33 -9.19
C ILE A 107 -0.89 8.49 -9.51
N ASN A 108 -0.11 9.06 -8.60
CA ASN A 108 1.33 9.25 -8.82
C ASN A 108 2.10 7.92 -8.75
N GLU A 109 3.16 7.80 -9.55
CA GLU A 109 3.93 6.56 -9.73
C GLU A 109 4.53 6.01 -8.43
N SER A 110 5.00 6.88 -7.53
CA SER A 110 5.55 6.45 -6.24
C SER A 110 4.51 5.70 -5.40
N TRP A 111 3.25 6.14 -5.41
CA TRP A 111 2.17 5.46 -4.70
C TRP A 111 1.72 4.19 -5.41
N LYS A 112 1.64 4.21 -6.75
CA LYS A 112 1.36 3.00 -7.55
C LYS A 112 2.37 1.89 -7.25
N SER A 113 3.66 2.22 -7.22
CA SER A 113 4.73 1.27 -6.93
C SER A 113 4.60 0.64 -5.53
N ILE A 114 4.20 1.42 -4.51
CA ILE A 114 3.92 0.88 -3.18
C ILE A 114 2.72 -0.07 -3.21
N MET A 115 1.65 0.30 -3.89
CA MET A 115 0.46 -0.55 -3.99
C MET A 115 0.77 -1.86 -4.74
N GLU A 116 1.53 -1.80 -5.82
CA GLU A 116 1.99 -2.99 -6.56
C GLU A 116 2.88 -3.89 -5.70
N GLN A 117 3.71 -3.32 -4.83
CA GLN A 117 4.51 -4.09 -3.90
C GLN A 117 3.67 -4.78 -2.81
N VAL A 118 2.70 -4.04 -2.24
CA VAL A 118 1.80 -4.55 -1.19
C VAL A 118 0.91 -5.65 -1.74
N PHE A 119 0.34 -5.45 -2.93
CA PHE A 119 -0.61 -6.34 -3.57
C PHE A 119 0.01 -7.15 -4.71
N LYS A 120 1.30 -7.46 -4.62
CA LYS A 120 2.07 -8.11 -5.71
C LYS A 120 1.39 -9.37 -6.26
N ASP A 121 0.79 -10.18 -5.37
CA ASP A 121 0.15 -11.43 -5.73
C ASP A 121 -1.17 -11.15 -6.47
N SER A 122 -1.93 -10.14 -6.04
CA SER A 122 -3.12 -9.66 -6.74
C SER A 122 -2.78 -9.16 -8.15
N PHE A 123 -1.68 -8.41 -8.30
CA PHE A 123 -1.22 -7.93 -9.61
C PHE A 123 -0.72 -9.08 -10.51
N ALA A 124 -0.12 -10.14 -9.94
CA ALA A 124 0.28 -11.32 -10.70
C ALA A 124 -0.89 -12.03 -11.39
N LEU A 125 -2.10 -12.03 -10.79
CA LEU A 125 -3.32 -12.58 -11.39
C LEU A 125 -3.63 -11.98 -12.78
N SER A 126 -3.28 -10.71 -12.99
CA SER A 126 -3.51 -10.03 -14.27
C SER A 126 -2.56 -10.51 -15.37
N LEU A 127 -1.32 -10.91 -15.03
CA LEU A 127 -0.32 -11.41 -15.97
C LEU A 127 -0.61 -12.85 -16.41
N ASP A 128 -1.11 -13.66 -15.48
CA ASP A 128 -1.50 -15.05 -15.75
C ASP A 128 -2.70 -15.13 -16.70
N ASN A 129 -3.65 -14.20 -16.59
CA ASN A 129 -4.79 -14.11 -17.53
C ASN A 129 -4.38 -13.66 -18.93
N ILE A 130 -3.41 -12.75 -19.07
CA ILE A 130 -2.89 -12.35 -20.40
C ILE A 130 -2.17 -13.52 -21.08
N SER A 131 -1.62 -14.44 -20.29
CA SER A 131 -0.89 -15.62 -20.77
C SER A 131 -1.81 -16.80 -21.12
N ASN A 132 -3.12 -16.70 -20.88
CA ASN A 132 -4.10 -17.74 -21.17
C ASN A 132 -4.88 -17.41 -22.47
N PRO A 133 -4.61 -18.07 -23.61
CA PRO A 133 -5.16 -17.72 -24.92
C PRO A 133 -6.69 -17.93 -25.07
N ALA A 134 -7.38 -18.43 -24.05
CA ALA A 134 -8.81 -18.72 -24.10
C ALA A 134 -9.72 -17.46 -24.03
N GLU A 135 -9.25 -16.33 -23.48
CA GLU A 135 -10.09 -15.12 -23.33
C GLU A 135 -9.90 -14.06 -24.44
N LEU A 136 -8.93 -14.23 -25.34
CA LEU A 136 -8.73 -13.32 -26.49
C LEU A 136 -9.83 -13.45 -27.56
N VAL A 137 -10.65 -14.51 -27.52
CA VAL A 137 -11.69 -14.79 -28.54
C VAL A 137 -13.01 -14.06 -28.22
N ALA A 138 -13.24 -13.63 -26.98
CA ALA A 138 -14.52 -13.04 -26.57
C ALA A 138 -14.70 -11.56 -26.95
N VAL A 139 -13.65 -10.88 -27.44
CA VAL A 139 -13.71 -9.45 -27.81
C VAL A 139 -13.88 -9.25 -29.32
N SER A 140 -13.79 -10.31 -30.13
CA SER A 140 -13.85 -10.22 -31.60
C SER A 140 -15.20 -10.57 -32.23
N GLU A 141 -16.19 -11.05 -31.47
CA GLU A 141 -17.46 -11.54 -32.05
C GLU A 141 -18.65 -10.55 -32.00
N ASP A 142 -18.50 -9.37 -31.40
CA ASP A 142 -19.58 -8.34 -31.35
C ASP A 142 -19.45 -7.25 -32.44
N ASN A 143 -18.84 -7.56 -33.58
CA ASN A 143 -18.79 -6.68 -34.73
C ASN A 143 -19.16 -7.43 -36.01
N HIS A 144 -20.41 -7.87 -36.15
CA HIS A 144 -21.08 -8.13 -37.43
C HIS A 144 -22.54 -7.68 -37.38
#